data_AF-A0A3D9ZIJ3-F1
#
_entry.id   AF-A0A3D9ZIJ3-F1
#
_cell.length_a   1.000
_cell.length_b   1.000
_cell.length_c   1.000
_cell.angle_alpha   90.00
_cell.angle_beta   90.00
_cell.angle_gamma   90.00
#
_symmetry.space_group_name_H-M   'P 1'
#
loop_
_entity.id
_entity.type
_entity.pdbx_description
1 polymer ?
#
loop_
_entity_poly.entity_id
_entity_poly.type
_entity_poly.pdbx_seq_one_letter_code
_entity_poly.pdbx_strand_id
1 'polypeptide(L)'
;MGIILLAVVALALIGLIHFYLWKRLVRDATRPGRWRRIGAIVAVVLGLLVPATLIGTRTGLTVLAWPGYLWIALMFYLLVVLLLLEIPMLVTRIVLRRRAAPLGQRADERPASAEWPATGPQSTEMTGQPVETDQDATGRPNTRQPIEPAQHDTRRPIEPAQHDTRQATGTAAQHDTGQATGTAAQRDTSQRQPTGTAEHENSPVTETRWREVTADQNEPQTQHDLAEAASQTASRTATDDARPAEAPRPGIERRLLLARGAAIFAGLTATGITAYGARTALGAPQLDRVQITLAKLPRGMDGFRIATVSDIHLGPLAGRAHTERIVAVINRTNADLVAVVGDLVDGSVKELGPAAAPLRGMQSRHGSFFVTGNHEYYSGAEEWLAEVESLGIRTLRNERELITGTGGAFDLAGVNDVAGAGTSTGGPDIPGALRGRDETIPVVLLAHQPVQVHDAAAQHVDLQLSGHTHGGQMAPFNLLVKLDQPVVRGYARFGDTQLYVTNGAGFWGPPVRVGAPPQVTLVELRSP
;
A
#
# COMPACT_ATOMS: atom_id res chain seq x y z
N MET A 1 -16.10 -17.99 -5.48
CA MET A 1 -16.01 -17.89 -4.00
C MET A 1 -14.83 -17.02 -3.54
N GLY A 2 -13.62 -17.17 -4.12
CA GLY A 2 -12.42 -16.42 -3.70
C GLY A 2 -12.49 -14.88 -3.81
N ILE A 3 -12.97 -14.32 -4.93
CA ILE A 3 -13.03 -12.86 -5.14
C ILE A 3 -13.96 -12.16 -4.13
N ILE A 4 -15.13 -12.75 -3.85
CA ILE A 4 -16.09 -12.20 -2.89
C ILE A 4 -15.49 -12.21 -1.49
N LEU A 5 -14.86 -13.31 -1.08
CA LEU A 5 -14.18 -13.40 0.21
C LEU A 5 -13.09 -12.33 0.34
N LEU A 6 -12.25 -12.16 -0.70
CA LEU A 6 -11.20 -11.16 -0.72
C LEU A 6 -11.76 -9.73 -0.61
N ALA A 7 -12.83 -9.42 -1.33
CA ALA A 7 -13.51 -8.13 -1.25
C ALA A 7 -14.09 -7.87 0.16
N VAL A 8 -14.72 -8.88 0.78
CA VAL A 8 -15.24 -8.78 2.15
C VAL A 8 -14.11 -8.52 3.15
N VAL A 9 -13.01 -9.27 3.05
CA VAL A 9 -11.83 -9.08 3.91
C VAL A 9 -11.23 -7.68 3.73
N ALA A 10 -11.10 -7.20 2.49
CA ALA A 10 -10.60 -5.87 2.20
C ALA A 10 -11.50 -4.77 2.80
N LEU A 11 -12.82 -4.87 2.64
CA LEU A 11 -13.77 -3.92 3.23
C LEU A 11 -13.74 -3.94 4.76
N ALA A 12 -13.63 -5.13 5.37
CA ALA A 12 -13.50 -5.26 6.83
C ALA A 12 -12.22 -4.60 7.34
N LEU A 13 -11.09 -4.79 6.63
CA LEU A 13 -9.81 -4.16 6.96
C LEU A 13 -9.88 -2.63 6.84
N ILE A 14 -10.45 -2.13 5.74
CA ILE A 14 -10.68 -0.68 5.55
C ILE A 14 -11.53 -0.13 6.70
N GLY A 15 -12.61 -0.81 7.07
CA GLY A 15 -13.46 -0.42 8.19
C GLY A 15 -12.72 -0.37 9.53
N LEU A 16 -11.88 -1.39 9.81
CA LEU A 16 -11.07 -1.45 11.02
C LEU A 16 -10.04 -0.32 11.10
N ILE A 17 -9.34 -0.03 9.99
CA ILE A 17 -8.38 1.08 9.90
C ILE A 17 -9.10 2.40 10.13
N HIS A 18 -10.24 2.64 9.47
CA HIS A 18 -10.98 3.90 9.64
C HIS A 18 -11.54 4.06 11.06
N PHE A 19 -11.99 2.97 11.69
CA PHE A 19 -12.37 2.99 13.09
C PHE A 19 -11.19 3.34 14.00
N TYR A 20 -10.01 2.76 13.76
CA TYR A 20 -8.79 3.07 14.49
C TYR A 20 -8.36 4.53 14.32
N LEU A 21 -8.35 5.04 13.08
CA LEU A 21 -8.04 6.44 12.78
C LEU A 21 -9.05 7.39 13.42
N TRP A 22 -10.34 7.11 13.35
CA TRP A 22 -11.37 7.88 14.04
C TRP A 22 -11.14 7.89 15.56
N LYS A 23 -10.84 6.73 16.16
CA LYS A 23 -10.57 6.62 17.58
C LYS A 23 -9.39 7.53 17.98
N ARG A 24 -8.27 7.45 17.27
CA ARG A 24 -7.04 8.18 17.62
C ARG A 24 -7.07 9.66 17.26
N LEU A 25 -7.58 10.00 16.09
CA LEU A 25 -7.53 11.37 15.56
C LEU A 25 -8.75 12.20 15.96
N VAL A 26 -9.89 11.56 16.25
CA VAL A 26 -11.14 12.25 16.59
C VAL A 26 -11.55 11.97 18.03
N ARG A 27 -11.84 10.70 18.39
CA ARG A 27 -12.42 10.37 19.71
C ARG A 27 -11.48 10.74 20.86
N ASP A 28 -10.20 10.41 20.76
CA ASP A 28 -9.21 10.65 21.81
C ASP A 28 -8.77 12.13 21.85
N ALA A 29 -8.79 12.84 20.71
CA ALA A 29 -8.34 14.23 20.58
C ALA A 29 -9.44 15.28 20.79
N THR A 30 -10.72 14.88 20.85
CA THR A 30 -11.87 15.79 20.99
C THR A 30 -12.74 15.45 22.20
N ARG A 31 -13.37 16.48 22.80
CA ARG A 31 -14.41 16.29 23.81
C ARG A 31 -15.72 15.84 23.14
N PRO A 32 -16.63 15.16 23.87
CA PRO A 32 -17.99 14.94 23.40
C PRO A 32 -18.64 16.23 22.89
N GLY A 33 -19.20 16.21 21.67
CA GLY A 33 -19.85 17.38 21.09
C GLY A 33 -19.90 17.35 19.57
N ARG A 34 -20.24 18.50 18.97
CA ARG A 34 -20.41 18.65 17.51
C ARG A 34 -19.18 18.23 16.71
N TRP A 35 -17.99 18.61 17.16
CA TRP A 35 -16.73 18.31 16.46
C TRP A 35 -16.42 16.81 16.40
N ARG A 36 -16.77 16.05 17.46
CA ARG A 36 -16.63 14.59 17.45
C ARG A 36 -17.61 13.92 16.49
N ARG A 37 -18.83 14.46 16.36
CA ARG A 37 -19.83 13.98 15.39
C ARG A 37 -19.38 14.26 13.96
N ILE A 38 -18.91 15.47 13.69
CA ILE A 38 -18.36 15.85 12.38
C ILE A 38 -17.19 14.93 12.01
N GLY A 39 -16.22 14.73 12.90
CA GLY A 39 -15.09 13.83 12.64
C GLY A 39 -15.50 12.37 12.44
N ALA A 40 -16.59 11.91 13.08
CA ALA A 40 -17.14 10.58 12.82
C ALA A 40 -17.73 10.47 11.41
N ILE A 41 -18.51 11.47 10.97
CA ILE A 41 -19.07 11.53 9.62
C ILE A 41 -17.94 11.56 8.58
N VAL A 42 -16.93 12.41 8.78
CA VAL A 42 -15.75 12.50 7.89
C VAL A 42 -15.04 11.15 7.78
N ALA A 43 -14.81 10.45 8.89
CA ALA A 43 -14.17 9.13 8.87
C ALA A 43 -14.99 8.09 8.08
N VAL A 44 -16.32 8.13 8.18
CA VAL A 44 -17.21 7.26 7.39
C VAL A 44 -17.14 7.61 5.91
N VAL A 45 -17.26 8.89 5.56
CA VAL A 45 -17.19 9.35 4.16
C VAL A 45 -15.85 8.97 3.52
N LEU A 46 -14.74 9.20 4.22
CA LEU A 46 -13.41 8.81 3.77
C LEU A 46 -13.24 7.27 3.67
N GLY A 47 -13.88 6.53 4.58
CA GLY A 47 -13.95 5.07 4.52
C GLY A 47 -14.68 4.55 3.28
N LEU A 48 -15.77 5.22 2.90
CA LEU A 48 -16.53 4.90 1.68
C LEU A 48 -15.84 5.37 0.40
N LEU A 49 -15.04 6.45 0.49
CA LEU A 49 -14.28 6.97 -0.65
C LEU A 49 -13.29 5.92 -1.20
N VAL A 50 -12.68 5.09 -0.34
CA VAL A 50 -11.73 4.05 -0.76
C VAL A 50 -12.36 3.05 -1.75
N PRO A 51 -13.40 2.27 -1.39
CA PRO A 51 -14.02 1.34 -2.34
C PRO A 51 -14.71 2.06 -3.50
N ALA A 52 -15.29 3.25 -3.28
CA ALA A 52 -15.86 4.05 -4.37
C ALA A 52 -14.80 4.42 -5.43
N THR A 53 -13.57 4.68 -4.99
CA THR A 53 -12.44 4.95 -5.89
C THR A 53 -11.99 3.69 -6.61
N LEU A 54 -11.76 2.59 -5.88
CA LEU A 54 -11.30 1.33 -6.47
C LEU A 54 -12.28 0.76 -7.52
N ILE A 55 -13.58 0.93 -7.30
CA ILE A 55 -14.62 0.54 -8.25
C ILE A 55 -14.75 1.61 -9.35
N GLY A 56 -14.86 2.88 -8.96
CA GLY A 56 -15.12 3.99 -9.87
C GLY A 56 -14.04 4.14 -10.94
N THR A 57 -12.76 3.95 -10.59
CA THR A 57 -11.68 4.04 -11.58
C THR A 57 -11.71 2.92 -12.61
N ARG A 58 -12.32 1.77 -12.29
CA ARG A 58 -12.53 0.66 -13.23
C ARG A 58 -13.73 0.88 -14.14
N THR A 59 -14.67 1.74 -13.76
CA THR A 59 -15.87 2.05 -14.54
C THR A 59 -15.81 3.44 -15.19
N GLY A 60 -14.63 4.05 -15.27
CA GLY A 60 -14.41 5.35 -15.93
C GLY A 60 -14.70 6.60 -15.07
N LEU A 61 -15.03 6.48 -13.78
CA LEU A 61 -15.19 7.62 -12.85
C LEU A 61 -13.84 8.16 -12.35
N THR A 62 -13.02 8.62 -13.28
CA THR A 62 -11.64 9.07 -13.03
C THR A 62 -11.55 10.30 -12.11
N VAL A 63 -12.64 11.08 -11.97
CA VAL A 63 -12.72 12.22 -11.04
C VAL A 63 -12.50 11.79 -9.57
N LEU A 64 -12.83 10.55 -9.22
CA LEU A 64 -12.61 10.01 -7.88
C LEU A 64 -11.16 9.56 -7.65
N ALA A 65 -10.39 9.33 -8.71
CA ALA A 65 -9.04 8.77 -8.65
C ALA A 65 -8.14 9.61 -7.75
N TRP A 66 -7.98 10.91 -8.04
CA TRP A 66 -7.10 11.79 -7.26
C TRP A 66 -7.45 11.85 -5.76
N PRO A 67 -8.67 12.25 -5.34
CA PRO A 67 -8.97 12.35 -3.92
C PRO A 67 -8.93 11.00 -3.20
N GLY A 68 -9.40 9.93 -3.83
CA GLY A 68 -9.41 8.61 -3.22
C GLY A 68 -8.04 7.98 -3.08
N TYR A 69 -7.22 8.02 -4.13
CA TYR A 69 -5.88 7.46 -4.11
C TYR A 69 -4.92 8.24 -3.19
N LEU A 70 -5.02 9.57 -3.15
CA LEU A 70 -4.30 10.37 -2.16
C LEU A 70 -4.76 10.06 -0.73
N TRP A 71 -6.05 9.85 -0.52
CA TRP A 71 -6.57 9.42 0.78
C TRP A 71 -6.04 8.04 1.18
N ILE A 72 -6.00 7.06 0.27
CA ILE A 72 -5.44 5.73 0.56
C ILE A 72 -3.98 5.84 1.04
N ALA A 73 -3.15 6.64 0.36
CA ALA A 73 -1.77 6.87 0.80
C ALA A 73 -1.69 7.58 2.16
N LEU A 74 -2.48 8.66 2.35
CA LEU A 74 -2.50 9.39 3.61
C LEU A 74 -2.98 8.51 4.77
N MET A 75 -4.03 7.73 4.56
CA MET A 75 -4.56 6.74 5.51
C MET A 75 -3.48 5.72 5.89
N PHE A 76 -2.73 5.21 4.91
CA PHE A 76 -1.63 4.27 5.16
C PHE A 76 -0.55 4.90 6.06
N TYR A 77 -0.07 6.11 5.76
CA TYR A 77 0.96 6.75 6.59
C TYR A 77 0.44 7.21 7.95
N LEU A 78 -0.84 7.62 8.05
CA LEU A 78 -1.47 7.87 9.34
C LEU A 78 -1.47 6.61 10.21
N LEU A 79 -1.83 5.45 9.64
CA LEU A 79 -1.80 4.18 10.33
C LEU A 79 -0.38 3.84 10.80
N VAL A 80 0.62 3.89 9.91
CA VAL A 80 2.01 3.58 10.24
C VAL A 80 2.54 4.48 11.36
N VAL A 81 2.38 5.81 11.22
CA VAL A 81 2.88 6.77 12.22
C VAL A 81 2.19 6.58 13.56
N LEU A 82 0.86 6.40 13.57
CA LEU A 82 0.13 6.17 14.82
C LEU A 82 0.57 4.86 15.49
N LEU A 83 0.74 3.78 14.74
CA LEU A 83 1.23 2.50 15.27
C LEU A 83 2.63 2.64 15.87
N LEU A 84 3.52 3.40 15.24
CA LEU A 84 4.85 3.69 15.80
C LEU A 84 4.76 4.49 17.11
N LEU A 85 3.83 5.44 17.21
CA LEU A 85 3.59 6.20 18.44
C LEU A 85 2.98 5.34 19.58
N GLU A 86 2.34 4.21 19.27
CA GLU A 86 1.85 3.28 20.30
C GLU A 86 2.99 2.60 21.06
N ILE A 87 4.17 2.42 20.44
CA ILE A 87 5.29 1.69 21.05
C ILE A 87 5.78 2.40 22.33
N PRO A 88 6.15 3.69 22.32
CA PRO A 88 6.51 4.41 23.54
C PRO A 88 5.38 4.42 24.59
N MET A 89 4.13 4.53 24.15
CA MET A 89 2.96 4.52 25.05
C MET A 89 2.80 3.16 25.75
N LEU A 90 3.02 2.06 25.03
CA LEU A 90 2.98 0.71 25.58
C LEU A 90 4.14 0.47 26.55
N VAL A 91 5.35 0.84 26.17
CA VAL A 91 6.55 0.75 27.04
C VAL A 91 6.34 1.52 28.33
N THR A 92 5.87 2.77 28.24
CA THR A 92 5.58 3.61 29.41
C THR A 92 4.54 2.95 30.33
N ARG A 93 3.47 2.39 29.77
CA ARG A 93 2.45 1.66 30.56
C ARG A 93 3.03 0.44 31.26
N ILE A 94 3.88 -0.34 30.58
CA ILE A 94 4.51 -1.52 31.16
C ILE A 94 5.45 -1.11 32.30
N VAL A 95 6.30 -0.09 32.10
CA VAL A 95 7.23 0.42 33.11
C VAL A 95 6.48 0.97 34.33
N LEU A 96 5.42 1.76 34.13
CA LEU A 96 4.59 2.27 35.23
C LEU A 96 3.87 1.15 35.99
N ARG A 97 3.37 0.12 35.29
CA ARG A 97 2.76 -1.06 35.93
C ARG A 97 3.78 -1.85 36.76
N ARG A 98 5.01 -2.03 36.25
CA ARG A 98 6.09 -2.70 36.98
C ARG A 98 6.56 -1.92 38.21
N ARG A 99 6.55 -0.58 38.16
CA ARG A 99 6.86 0.27 39.33
C ARG A 99 5.73 0.30 40.37
N ALA A 100 4.51 -0.05 39.99
CA ALA A 100 3.34 -0.06 40.87
C ALA A 100 3.13 -1.40 41.61
N ALA A 101 3.94 -2.43 41.33
CA ALA A 101 3.91 -3.71 42.04
C ALA A 101 5.29 -3.93 42.72
N PRO A 102 5.42 -4.17 44.05
CA PRO A 102 4.42 -4.30 45.14
C PRO A 102 4.62 -3.30 46.31
N LEU A 103 3.54 -2.61 46.71
CA LEU A 103 3.33 -2.10 48.09
C LEU A 103 2.28 -2.93 48.86
N GLY A 104 1.81 -4.03 48.27
CA GLY A 104 0.71 -4.86 48.80
C GLY A 104 1.13 -6.00 49.75
N GLN A 105 2.39 -6.07 50.18
CA GLN A 105 2.88 -7.13 51.07
C GLN A 105 3.49 -6.63 52.39
N ARG A 106 3.39 -5.33 52.69
CA ARG A 106 3.85 -4.74 53.97
C ARG A 106 2.72 -4.33 54.93
N ALA A 107 1.47 -4.65 54.62
CA ALA A 107 0.32 -4.24 55.43
C ALA A 107 -0.14 -5.27 56.48
N ASP A 108 0.45 -6.47 56.51
CA ASP A 108 0.07 -7.55 57.44
C ASP A 108 0.95 -7.71 58.68
N GLU A 109 1.97 -6.87 58.88
CA GLU A 109 2.69 -6.79 60.16
C GLU A 109 2.23 -5.56 60.93
N ARG A 110 1.08 -5.68 61.61
CA ARG A 110 0.81 -4.83 62.78
C ARG A 110 1.60 -5.41 63.95
N PRO A 111 2.51 -4.66 64.60
CA PRO A 111 3.04 -5.10 65.87
C PRO A 111 1.91 -5.07 66.90
N ALA A 112 1.79 -6.16 67.65
CA ALA A 112 0.94 -6.24 68.82
C ALA A 112 1.24 -5.09 69.79
N SER A 113 0.18 -4.57 70.40
CA SER A 113 0.13 -3.56 71.45
C SER A 113 1.35 -3.58 72.39
N ALA A 114 2.14 -2.51 72.37
CA ALA A 114 3.06 -2.16 73.44
C ALA A 114 2.40 -1.08 74.31
N GLU A 115 2.09 -1.45 75.54
CA GLU A 115 1.62 -0.60 76.62
C GLU A 115 2.57 0.59 76.84
N TRP A 116 2.01 1.78 77.02
CA TRP A 116 2.77 2.96 77.44
C TRP A 116 2.89 2.99 78.97
N PRO A 117 4.10 3.12 79.55
CA PRO A 117 4.26 3.62 80.90
C PRO A 117 4.35 5.16 80.87
N ALA A 118 3.47 5.80 81.61
CA ALA A 118 3.54 7.23 81.91
C ALA A 118 4.73 7.51 82.82
N THR A 119 5.58 8.49 82.47
CA THR A 119 6.45 9.17 83.44
C THR A 119 6.59 10.65 83.10
N GLY A 120 6.31 11.49 84.10
CA GLY A 120 6.51 12.94 84.06
C GLY A 120 7.97 13.36 84.28
N PRO A 121 8.27 14.66 84.25
CA PRO A 121 9.64 15.16 84.08
C PRO A 121 10.29 15.54 85.40
N GLN A 122 11.54 15.11 85.64
CA GLN A 122 12.46 15.78 86.58
C GLN A 122 13.94 15.66 86.16
N SER A 123 14.49 16.83 85.78
CA SER A 123 15.76 17.49 86.14
C SER A 123 17.10 16.74 86.40
N THR A 124 18.14 17.40 85.84
CA THR A 124 19.50 17.71 86.37
C THR A 124 20.72 16.82 86.03
N GLU A 125 21.65 17.48 85.32
CA GLU A 125 23.11 17.61 85.53
C GLU A 125 24.14 16.51 85.13
N MET A 126 24.98 16.93 84.15
CA MET A 126 26.45 17.04 84.15
C MET A 126 27.35 15.77 84.13
N THR A 127 28.09 15.59 83.02
CA THR A 127 29.58 15.61 82.86
C THR A 127 30.13 14.59 81.85
N GLY A 128 31.13 15.01 81.07
CA GLY A 128 32.20 14.12 80.55
C GLY A 128 32.27 13.88 79.03
N GLN A 129 33.17 14.60 78.34
CA GLN A 129 33.92 14.10 77.15
C GLN A 129 35.16 13.28 77.61
N PRO A 130 36.08 12.69 76.78
CA PRO A 130 36.31 12.84 75.32
C PRO A 130 36.83 11.59 74.50
N VAL A 131 36.86 11.75 73.16
CA VAL A 131 37.93 11.42 72.14
C VAL A 131 38.40 9.96 71.86
N GLU A 132 38.44 9.59 70.56
CA GLU A 132 39.57 9.07 69.71
C GLU A 132 38.99 8.54 68.37
N THR A 133 39.36 8.99 67.15
CA THR A 133 40.54 8.65 66.27
C THR A 133 40.73 7.13 66.10
N ASP A 134 41.03 6.51 64.96
CA ASP A 134 41.83 6.87 63.76
C ASP A 134 41.53 5.81 62.66
N GLN A 135 41.45 6.16 61.37
CA GLN A 135 42.47 6.01 60.32
C GLN A 135 42.72 4.61 59.69
N ASP A 136 43.02 4.73 58.40
CA ASP A 136 43.84 3.89 57.53
C ASP A 136 43.28 2.61 56.90
N ALA A 137 43.70 2.18 55.71
CA ALA A 137 44.22 2.79 54.46
C ALA A 137 44.82 1.61 53.67
N THR A 138 44.93 1.78 52.34
CA THR A 138 45.76 0.99 51.40
C THR A 138 45.25 -0.43 51.06
N GLY A 139 45.46 -1.01 49.87
CA GLY A 139 46.31 -0.68 48.73
C GLY A 139 45.96 -1.59 47.53
N ARG A 140 46.48 -1.21 46.35
CA ARG A 140 46.20 -1.68 44.97
C ARG A 140 46.86 -3.07 44.61
N PRO A 141 47.09 -3.45 43.32
CA PRO A 141 46.15 -3.95 42.29
C PRO A 141 46.66 -5.22 41.50
N ASN A 142 45.84 -5.64 40.51
CA ASN A 142 46.20 -6.17 39.17
C ASN A 142 46.45 -7.69 38.97
N THR A 143 45.76 -8.30 37.98
CA THR A 143 46.28 -8.78 36.65
C THR A 143 45.58 -10.06 36.12
N ARG A 144 45.30 -10.07 34.80
CA ARG A 144 45.30 -11.21 33.81
C ARG A 144 43.97 -11.54 33.07
N GLN A 145 43.91 -11.03 31.83
CA GLN A 145 43.79 -11.70 30.51
C GLN A 145 42.61 -12.64 30.12
N PRO A 146 42.33 -12.79 28.80
CA PRO A 146 40.99 -12.99 28.20
C PRO A 146 40.73 -14.41 27.65
N ILE A 147 39.47 -14.68 27.29
CA ILE A 147 39.00 -15.94 26.70
C ILE A 147 38.39 -15.66 25.30
N GLU A 148 38.85 -16.41 24.29
CA GLU A 148 38.29 -16.50 22.92
C GLU A 148 37.28 -17.68 22.79
N PRO A 149 36.45 -17.72 21.72
CA PRO A 149 35.20 -18.47 21.68
C PRO A 149 35.28 -19.86 21.02
N ALA A 150 34.34 -20.74 21.41
CA ALA A 150 34.17 -22.08 20.86
C ALA A 150 33.27 -22.11 19.61
N GLN A 151 33.71 -22.86 18.61
CA GLN A 151 33.00 -23.29 17.40
C GLN A 151 32.14 -24.54 17.71
N HIS A 152 30.97 -24.67 17.08
CA HIS A 152 30.26 -25.95 16.99
C HIS A 152 29.95 -26.32 15.53
N ASP A 153 30.56 -27.44 15.14
CA ASP A 153 30.34 -28.26 13.96
C ASP A 153 29.24 -29.30 14.26
N THR A 154 28.31 -29.50 13.32
CA THR A 154 27.65 -30.80 13.12
C THR A 154 27.21 -30.94 11.65
N ARG A 155 27.91 -31.81 10.92
CA ARG A 155 27.40 -32.52 9.73
C ARG A 155 26.78 -33.87 10.14
N ARG A 156 25.67 -34.29 9.49
CA ARG A 156 25.58 -35.54 8.69
C ARG A 156 24.18 -35.76 8.06
N PRO A 157 24.07 -36.61 7.01
CA PRO A 157 23.06 -36.54 5.94
C PRO A 157 22.02 -37.67 5.95
N ILE A 158 20.93 -37.51 5.19
CA ILE A 158 20.03 -38.61 4.77
C ILE A 158 19.58 -38.37 3.31
N GLU A 159 19.70 -39.41 2.50
CA GLU A 159 19.31 -39.55 1.08
C GLU A 159 18.14 -40.60 0.95
N PRO A 160 17.57 -40.91 -0.23
CA PRO A 160 16.15 -40.70 -0.50
C PRO A 160 15.34 -42.00 -0.70
N ALA A 161 14.01 -41.89 -0.75
CA ALA A 161 13.11 -42.99 -1.10
C ALA A 161 12.33 -42.68 -2.40
N GLN A 162 12.45 -43.63 -3.34
CA GLN A 162 11.68 -43.77 -4.57
C GLN A 162 10.28 -44.34 -4.27
N HIS A 163 9.28 -43.97 -5.07
CA HIS A 163 8.20 -44.88 -5.43
C HIS A 163 7.64 -44.56 -6.82
N ASP A 164 7.61 -45.60 -7.63
CA ASP A 164 7.07 -45.71 -8.98
C ASP A 164 5.82 -46.61 -8.92
N THR A 165 4.69 -46.21 -9.52
CA THR A 165 3.68 -47.15 -10.07
C THR A 165 2.67 -46.47 -11.03
N ARG A 166 2.91 -46.68 -12.33
CA ARG A 166 2.03 -47.12 -13.45
C ARG A 166 0.50 -46.83 -13.53
N GLN A 167 0.15 -46.29 -14.72
CA GLN A 167 -0.83 -46.74 -15.75
C GLN A 167 -2.35 -46.74 -15.54
N ALA A 168 -3.07 -46.05 -16.45
CA ALA A 168 -4.15 -46.54 -17.34
C ALA A 168 -4.64 -45.37 -18.25
N THR A 169 -4.29 -45.30 -19.55
CA THR A 169 -5.05 -45.75 -20.74
C THR A 169 -6.48 -45.21 -20.91
N GLY A 170 -6.74 -44.52 -22.03
CA GLY A 170 -8.08 -44.15 -22.49
C GLY A 170 -8.07 -43.30 -23.77
N THR A 171 -7.96 -43.98 -24.92
CA THR A 171 -7.97 -43.47 -26.31
C THR A 171 -9.40 -43.32 -26.84
N ALA A 172 -9.67 -42.31 -27.70
CA ALA A 172 -10.57 -42.31 -28.88
C ALA A 172 -10.86 -40.85 -29.32
N ALA A 173 -10.42 -40.36 -30.49
CA ALA A 173 -10.99 -40.53 -31.84
C ALA A 173 -12.33 -39.78 -32.02
N GLN A 174 -12.35 -38.62 -32.70
CA GLN A 174 -12.60 -38.40 -34.15
C GLN A 174 -14.10 -38.33 -34.53
N HIS A 175 -14.47 -37.21 -35.19
CA HIS A 175 -15.52 -36.95 -36.21
C HIS A 175 -15.75 -35.41 -36.17
N ASP A 176 -15.34 -34.57 -37.12
CA ASP A 176 -15.60 -34.44 -38.57
C ASP A 176 -17.07 -34.19 -38.97
N THR A 177 -17.21 -33.32 -39.98
CA THR A 177 -18.40 -32.78 -40.67
C THR A 177 -19.09 -31.59 -39.97
N GLY A 178 -19.52 -30.51 -40.62
CA GLY A 178 -19.56 -30.17 -42.04
C GLY A 178 -20.59 -29.03 -42.24
N GLN A 179 -20.19 -28.01 -43.00
CA GLN A 179 -20.99 -27.19 -43.92
C GLN A 179 -22.43 -26.70 -43.57
N ALA A 180 -22.52 -25.35 -43.53
CA ALA A 180 -23.26 -24.51 -44.50
C ALA A 180 -24.78 -24.25 -44.40
N THR A 181 -25.08 -22.96 -44.62
CA THR A 181 -26.28 -22.33 -45.23
C THR A 181 -27.57 -22.18 -44.42
N GLY A 182 -28.21 -21.01 -44.57
CA GLY A 182 -29.66 -20.88 -44.37
C GLY A 182 -30.15 -19.58 -43.74
N THR A 183 -30.37 -18.57 -44.58
CA THR A 183 -31.29 -17.43 -44.43
C THR A 183 -32.63 -17.74 -43.74
N ALA A 184 -33.15 -16.81 -42.91
CA ALA A 184 -34.43 -16.12 -43.12
C ALA A 184 -34.84 -15.22 -41.92
N ALA A 185 -35.56 -14.15 -42.28
CA ALA A 185 -36.08 -13.05 -41.46
C ALA A 185 -37.08 -13.46 -40.36
N GLN A 186 -37.34 -12.60 -39.35
CA GLN A 186 -38.47 -11.64 -39.33
C GLN A 186 -38.70 -10.96 -37.96
N ARG A 187 -39.23 -9.72 -38.03
CA ARG A 187 -39.93 -8.87 -37.02
C ARG A 187 -39.04 -7.99 -36.13
N ASP A 188 -38.92 -6.68 -36.37
CA ASP A 188 -39.91 -5.58 -36.31
C ASP A 188 -40.33 -5.21 -34.89
N THR A 189 -39.85 -4.06 -34.41
CA THR A 189 -40.73 -2.94 -34.00
C THR A 189 -39.89 -1.69 -33.70
N SER A 190 -40.12 -0.69 -34.56
CA SER A 190 -40.16 0.75 -34.33
C SER A 190 -39.80 1.31 -32.94
N GLN A 191 -38.95 2.34 -32.92
CA GLN A 191 -39.38 3.71 -32.59
C GLN A 191 -38.26 4.72 -32.91
N ARG A 192 -38.64 5.74 -33.68
CA ARG A 192 -37.86 6.91 -34.07
C ARG A 192 -38.58 8.13 -33.50
N GLN A 193 -37.86 9.04 -32.87
CA GLN A 193 -38.32 10.42 -32.70
C GLN A 193 -37.11 11.37 -32.73
N PRO A 194 -37.16 12.44 -33.54
CA PRO A 194 -36.23 13.55 -33.47
C PRO A 194 -36.86 14.86 -32.97
N THR A 195 -35.96 15.69 -32.47
CA THR A 195 -35.88 17.14 -32.20
C THR A 195 -36.89 18.16 -32.78
N GLY A 196 -37.14 19.20 -31.95
CA GLY A 196 -37.37 20.64 -32.29
C GLY A 196 -38.81 21.02 -32.65
N THR A 197 -39.42 22.17 -32.30
CA THR A 197 -38.99 23.51 -31.83
C THR A 197 -40.24 24.34 -31.43
N ALA A 198 -40.03 25.39 -30.61
CA ALA A 198 -40.69 26.72 -30.59
C ALA A 198 -42.06 27.00 -29.88
N GLU A 199 -41.97 27.99 -28.97
CA GLU A 199 -42.79 29.24 -28.82
C GLU A 199 -44.12 29.35 -28.02
N HIS A 200 -44.23 30.54 -27.39
CA HIS A 200 -45.39 31.29 -26.84
C HIS A 200 -46.09 30.80 -25.56
N GLU A 201 -46.70 31.60 -24.68
CA GLU A 201 -46.72 33.04 -24.30
C GLU A 201 -47.73 33.14 -23.10
N ASN A 202 -47.66 34.22 -22.32
CA ASN A 202 -48.73 34.81 -21.47
C ASN A 202 -49.12 34.24 -20.08
N SER A 203 -49.13 35.18 -19.12
CA SER A 203 -49.81 35.18 -17.81
C SER A 203 -51.30 35.58 -17.93
N PRO A 204 -52.16 35.34 -16.91
CA PRO A 204 -52.57 36.39 -15.93
C PRO A 204 -52.73 35.84 -14.47
N VAL A 205 -52.56 36.57 -13.35
CA VAL A 205 -53.30 37.69 -12.68
C VAL A 205 -54.58 37.27 -11.91
N THR A 206 -54.58 37.59 -10.59
CA THR A 206 -55.69 37.81 -9.59
C THR A 206 -56.59 36.63 -9.18
N GLU A 207 -57.15 36.49 -7.97
CA GLU A 207 -57.78 37.50 -7.10
C GLU A 207 -58.04 36.98 -5.66
N THR A 208 -58.28 37.92 -4.75
CA THR A 208 -58.48 37.83 -3.28
C THR A 208 -59.97 37.77 -2.91
N ARG A 209 -60.38 37.04 -1.83
CA ARG A 209 -61.54 37.48 -1.00
C ARG A 209 -61.64 36.85 0.42
N TRP A 210 -61.89 37.75 1.38
CA TRP A 210 -62.41 37.69 2.77
C TRP A 210 -63.74 36.89 2.92
N ARG A 211 -64.38 36.56 4.07
CA ARG A 211 -64.42 36.85 5.54
C ARG A 211 -65.34 35.71 6.11
N GLU A 212 -65.46 35.35 7.39
CA GLU A 212 -66.15 36.07 8.47
C GLU A 212 -66.25 35.20 9.75
N VAL A 213 -66.59 35.86 10.85
CA VAL A 213 -66.59 35.47 12.28
C VAL A 213 -68.00 35.13 12.77
N THR A 214 -68.13 34.27 13.79
CA THR A 214 -69.17 34.40 14.84
C THR A 214 -68.62 34.02 16.22
N ALA A 215 -69.12 34.73 17.23
CA ALA A 215 -68.75 34.70 18.64
C ALA A 215 -69.83 34.01 19.48
N ASP A 216 -69.49 33.54 20.70
CA ASP A 216 -70.42 33.56 21.83
C ASP A 216 -69.67 33.65 23.19
N GLN A 217 -70.37 34.19 24.19
CA GLN A 217 -69.88 34.76 25.45
C GLN A 217 -69.97 33.82 26.66
N ASN A 218 -69.09 34.01 27.68
CA ASN A 218 -69.46 34.24 29.09
C ASN A 218 -68.23 34.20 30.03
N GLU A 219 -68.20 35.13 30.98
CA GLU A 219 -67.35 35.25 32.19
C GLU A 219 -68.31 35.52 33.38
N PRO A 220 -67.89 35.61 34.67
CA PRO A 220 -66.65 35.16 35.34
C PRO A 220 -66.94 34.46 36.70
N GLN A 221 -65.94 33.82 37.36
CA GLN A 221 -65.86 33.82 38.84
C GLN A 221 -64.56 33.26 39.45
N THR A 222 -64.13 34.00 40.49
CA THR A 222 -63.30 33.62 41.66
C THR A 222 -61.78 33.53 41.54
N GLN A 223 -61.17 34.71 41.77
CA GLN A 223 -59.93 34.88 42.54
C GLN A 223 -60.01 34.14 43.88
N HIS A 224 -59.48 32.91 43.95
CA HIS A 224 -59.06 32.33 45.23
C HIS A 224 -57.92 31.30 45.14
N ASP A 225 -57.40 31.00 43.94
CA ASP A 225 -56.34 29.99 43.71
C ASP A 225 -54.95 30.55 43.36
N LEU A 226 -54.76 31.88 43.39
CA LEU A 226 -53.47 32.51 43.09
C LEU A 226 -52.61 32.82 44.34
N ALA A 227 -53.07 32.50 45.54
CA ALA A 227 -52.33 32.75 46.78
C ALA A 227 -51.54 31.53 47.30
N GLU A 228 -51.86 30.30 46.87
CA GLU A 228 -51.14 29.08 47.27
C GLU A 228 -49.97 28.72 46.34
N ALA A 229 -50.00 29.16 45.07
CA ALA A 229 -48.88 28.98 44.13
C ALA A 229 -47.68 29.92 44.40
N ALA A 230 -47.90 31.04 45.09
CA ALA A 230 -46.85 32.00 45.43
C ALA A 230 -46.03 31.61 46.69
N SER A 231 -46.60 30.80 47.60
CA SER A 231 -45.91 30.39 48.83
C SER A 231 -45.09 29.09 48.67
N GLN A 232 -45.38 28.26 47.67
CA GLN A 232 -44.54 27.10 47.32
C GLN A 232 -43.37 27.45 46.37
N THR A 233 -43.41 28.62 45.74
CA THR A 233 -42.34 29.12 44.86
C THR A 233 -41.23 29.86 45.64
N ALA A 234 -41.48 30.28 46.88
CA ALA A 234 -40.49 30.99 47.72
C ALA A 234 -39.64 30.06 48.62
N SER A 235 -39.98 28.76 48.74
CA SER A 235 -39.20 27.79 49.53
C SER A 235 -38.42 26.78 48.67
N ARG A 236 -38.39 26.97 47.34
CA ARG A 236 -37.70 26.09 46.39
C ARG A 236 -36.53 26.76 45.65
N THR A 237 -36.18 27.97 46.06
CA THR A 237 -35.15 28.82 45.43
C THR A 237 -33.96 29.11 46.36
N ALA A 238 -33.77 28.28 47.39
CA ALA A 238 -32.69 28.44 48.36
C ALA A 238 -32.06 27.10 48.74
N THR A 239 -31.64 26.26 47.78
CA THR A 239 -30.66 25.15 48.01
C THR A 239 -30.00 24.58 46.74
N ASP A 240 -30.02 25.22 45.57
CA ASP A 240 -29.39 24.62 44.35
C ASP A 240 -28.42 25.52 43.57
N ASP A 241 -27.83 26.52 44.23
CA ASP A 241 -26.73 27.31 43.64
C ASP A 241 -25.46 27.19 44.48
N ALA A 242 -24.79 26.03 44.35
CA ALA A 242 -23.34 25.87 44.41
C ALA A 242 -22.97 24.39 44.22
N ARG A 243 -23.21 23.82 43.03
CA ARG A 243 -22.25 22.80 42.59
C ARG A 243 -20.95 23.54 42.31
N PRO A 244 -19.83 23.22 42.99
CA PRO A 244 -18.56 23.76 42.58
C PRO A 244 -18.40 23.40 41.10
N ALA A 245 -18.14 24.40 40.25
CA ALA A 245 -17.67 24.13 38.90
C ALA A 245 -16.47 23.19 39.05
N GLU A 246 -16.67 21.92 38.69
CA GLU A 246 -15.73 20.85 38.94
C GLU A 246 -14.39 21.27 38.33
N ALA A 247 -13.44 21.67 39.18
CA ALA A 247 -12.13 22.11 38.72
C ALA A 247 -11.57 21.02 37.80
N PRO A 248 -11.05 21.38 36.61
CA PRO A 248 -10.69 20.39 35.61
C PRO A 248 -9.74 19.38 36.23
N ARG A 249 -10.17 18.11 36.29
CA ARG A 249 -9.36 17.04 36.87
C ARG A 249 -8.03 17.00 36.10
N PRO A 250 -6.87 17.30 36.71
CA PRO A 250 -5.61 17.56 36.00
C PRO A 250 -5.16 16.38 35.11
N GLY A 251 -5.62 15.16 35.41
CA GLY A 251 -5.38 13.97 34.59
C GLY A 251 -6.14 13.91 33.25
N ILE A 252 -7.31 14.55 33.13
CA ILE A 252 -8.11 14.55 31.89
C ILE A 252 -7.53 15.55 30.88
N GLU A 253 -7.13 16.73 31.34
CA GLU A 253 -6.57 17.77 30.48
C GLU A 253 -5.22 17.38 29.90
N ARG A 254 -4.34 16.78 30.72
CA ARG A 254 -3.05 16.26 30.25
C ARG A 254 -3.23 15.17 29.19
N ARG A 255 -4.19 14.24 29.39
CA ARG A 255 -4.48 13.17 28.41
C ARG A 255 -4.99 13.74 27.09
N LEU A 256 -5.89 14.72 27.15
CA LEU A 256 -6.43 15.38 25.96
C LEU A 256 -5.35 16.18 25.22
N LEU A 257 -4.47 16.88 25.94
CA LEU A 257 -3.34 17.60 25.36
C LEU A 257 -2.38 16.65 24.63
N LEU A 258 -2.02 15.53 25.26
CA LEU A 258 -1.16 14.51 24.65
C LEU A 258 -1.81 13.87 23.43
N ALA A 259 -3.10 13.54 23.50
CA ALA A 259 -3.84 12.99 22.36
C ALA A 259 -3.91 13.96 21.18
N ARG A 260 -4.13 15.26 21.45
CA ARG A 260 -4.09 16.31 20.43
C ARG A 260 -2.69 16.47 19.84
N GLY A 261 -1.66 16.51 20.67
CA GLY A 261 -0.26 16.59 20.23
C GLY A 261 0.10 15.41 19.32
N ALA A 262 -0.25 14.19 19.72
CA ALA A 262 -0.05 12.99 18.91
C ALA A 262 -0.83 13.02 17.59
N ALA A 263 -2.10 13.45 17.61
CA ALA A 263 -2.92 13.57 16.41
C ALA A 263 -2.37 14.62 15.42
N ILE A 264 -1.95 15.79 15.92
CA ILE A 264 -1.34 16.85 15.10
C ILE A 264 -0.02 16.35 14.52
N PHE A 265 0.85 15.76 15.34
CA PHE A 265 2.13 15.22 14.88
C PHE A 265 1.93 14.13 13.81
N ALA A 266 1.02 13.19 14.04
CA ALA A 266 0.70 12.14 13.08
C ALA A 266 0.14 12.72 11.77
N GLY A 267 -0.78 13.67 11.86
CA GLY A 267 -1.37 14.37 10.71
C GLY A 267 -0.34 15.11 9.86
N LEU A 268 0.52 15.92 10.49
CA LEU A 268 1.59 16.65 9.80
C LEU A 268 2.63 15.71 9.19
N THR A 269 3.04 14.68 9.93
CA THR A 269 4.05 13.71 9.47
C THR A 269 3.53 12.91 8.28
N ALA A 270 2.32 12.34 8.39
CA ALA A 270 1.71 11.57 7.31
C ALA A 270 1.48 12.43 6.06
N THR A 271 1.00 13.67 6.23
CA THR A 271 0.82 14.61 5.11
C THR A 271 2.16 14.95 4.44
N GLY A 272 3.21 15.20 5.22
CA GLY A 272 4.55 15.47 4.71
C GLY A 272 5.13 14.29 3.92
N ILE A 273 5.00 13.07 4.45
CA ILE A 273 5.45 11.85 3.77
C ILE A 273 4.65 11.61 2.48
N THR A 274 3.31 11.74 2.52
CA THR A 274 2.45 11.61 1.34
C THR A 274 2.79 12.65 0.28
N ALA A 275 3.00 13.91 0.66
CA ALA A 275 3.37 14.98 -0.28
C ALA A 275 4.75 14.75 -0.90
N TYR A 276 5.74 14.34 -0.10
CA TYR A 276 7.06 13.93 -0.59
C TYR A 276 6.96 12.77 -1.58
N GLY A 277 6.20 11.74 -1.23
CA GLY A 277 6.02 10.58 -2.08
C GLY A 277 5.24 10.90 -3.35
N ALA A 278 4.26 11.81 -3.30
CA ALA A 278 3.53 12.26 -4.48
C ALA A 278 4.41 13.04 -5.45
N ARG A 279 5.24 13.95 -4.92
CA ARG A 279 6.25 14.64 -5.71
C ARG A 279 7.22 13.65 -6.38
N THR A 280 7.61 12.60 -5.66
CA THR A 280 8.51 11.56 -6.18
C THR A 280 7.83 10.72 -7.26
N ALA A 281 6.57 10.34 -7.07
CA ALA A 281 5.79 9.54 -8.01
C ALA A 281 5.55 10.25 -9.35
N LEU A 282 5.24 11.55 -9.29
CA LEU A 282 4.94 12.37 -10.47
C LEU A 282 6.19 12.94 -11.15
N GLY A 283 7.37 12.75 -10.54
CA GLY A 283 8.65 13.17 -11.08
C GLY A 283 9.09 12.36 -12.30
N ALA A 284 10.21 12.77 -12.91
CA ALA A 284 10.84 11.97 -13.94
C ALA A 284 11.46 10.70 -13.31
N PRO A 285 11.40 9.54 -14.00
CA PRO A 285 12.12 8.35 -13.57
C PRO A 285 13.61 8.62 -13.44
N GLN A 286 14.22 8.06 -12.39
CA GLN A 286 15.66 8.05 -12.23
C GLN A 286 16.28 7.08 -13.24
N LEU A 287 17.40 7.47 -13.85
CA LEU A 287 18.19 6.55 -14.65
C LEU A 287 19.18 5.83 -13.74
N ASP A 288 19.03 4.51 -13.64
CA ASP A 288 20.00 3.65 -12.94
C ASP A 288 20.84 2.87 -13.95
N ARG A 289 22.04 2.46 -13.53
CA ARG A 289 22.99 1.73 -14.37
C ARG A 289 23.52 0.55 -13.58
N VAL A 290 23.32 -0.65 -14.13
CA VAL A 290 23.79 -1.88 -13.49
C VAL A 290 24.60 -2.69 -14.50
N GLN A 291 25.68 -3.29 -14.02
CA GLN A 291 26.52 -4.17 -14.82
C GLN A 291 26.26 -5.60 -14.39
N ILE A 292 25.92 -6.47 -15.35
CA ILE A 292 25.62 -7.87 -15.10
C ILE A 292 26.54 -8.72 -15.97
N THR A 293 27.38 -9.53 -15.34
CA THR A 293 28.31 -10.41 -16.04
C THR A 293 27.64 -11.73 -16.37
N LEU A 294 27.57 -12.09 -17.66
CA LEU A 294 27.00 -13.37 -18.09
C LEU A 294 28.13 -14.30 -18.54
N ALA A 295 28.20 -15.49 -17.96
CA ALA A 295 29.33 -16.41 -18.18
C ALA A 295 29.51 -16.81 -19.65
N LYS A 296 28.41 -16.89 -20.41
CA LYS A 296 28.41 -17.29 -21.81
C LYS A 296 28.45 -16.10 -22.80
N LEU A 297 28.53 -14.85 -22.31
CA LEU A 297 28.51 -13.69 -23.21
C LEU A 297 29.79 -13.60 -24.03
N PRO A 298 29.70 -13.60 -25.38
CA PRO A 298 30.86 -13.41 -26.23
C PRO A 298 31.53 -12.06 -25.96
N ARG A 299 32.87 -12.01 -25.98
CA ARG A 299 33.65 -10.78 -25.74
C ARG A 299 33.25 -9.61 -26.64
N GLY A 300 32.83 -9.89 -27.87
CA GLY A 300 32.38 -8.85 -28.81
C GLY A 300 31.07 -8.15 -28.39
N MET A 301 30.30 -8.77 -27.50
CA MET A 301 29.07 -8.21 -26.92
C MET A 301 29.30 -7.56 -25.55
N ASP A 302 30.55 -7.45 -25.08
CA ASP A 302 30.87 -6.77 -23.84
C ASP A 302 30.43 -5.30 -23.92
N GLY A 303 29.66 -4.86 -22.92
CA GLY A 303 29.10 -3.52 -22.88
C GLY A 303 27.79 -3.35 -23.65
N PHE A 304 27.13 -4.45 -24.09
CA PHE A 304 25.78 -4.38 -24.68
C PHE A 304 24.78 -3.80 -23.67
N ARG A 305 24.02 -2.78 -24.08
CA ARG A 305 23.16 -1.98 -23.19
C ARG A 305 21.68 -2.21 -23.45
N ILE A 306 20.98 -2.74 -22.45
CA ILE A 306 19.53 -2.92 -22.47
C ILE A 306 18.91 -1.82 -21.60
N ALA A 307 18.13 -0.92 -22.19
CA ALA A 307 17.26 -0.02 -21.43
C ALA A 307 16.02 -0.79 -20.98
N THR A 308 15.99 -1.16 -19.71
CA THR A 308 14.91 -1.90 -19.07
C THR A 308 13.96 -0.93 -18.37
N VAL A 309 12.68 -1.01 -18.73
CA VAL A 309 11.59 -0.26 -18.13
C VAL A 309 10.44 -1.22 -17.85
N SER A 310 9.73 -1.03 -16.74
CA SER A 310 8.55 -1.82 -16.36
C SER A 310 7.56 -0.92 -15.64
N ASP A 311 6.35 -1.41 -15.40
CA ASP A 311 5.35 -0.78 -14.53
C ASP A 311 5.15 0.70 -14.87
N ILE A 312 4.97 1.00 -16.17
CA ILE A 312 4.73 2.36 -16.65
C ILE A 312 3.37 2.86 -16.14
N HIS A 313 2.39 1.96 -16.04
CA HIS A 313 1.02 2.21 -15.59
C HIS A 313 0.44 3.50 -16.17
N LEU A 314 0.27 3.52 -17.50
CA LEU A 314 -0.57 4.52 -18.13
C LEU A 314 -1.99 4.33 -17.61
N GLY A 315 -2.56 5.34 -16.98
CA GLY A 315 -3.79 5.19 -16.24
C GLY A 315 -4.48 6.53 -16.01
N PRO A 316 -5.57 6.56 -15.22
CA PRO A 316 -6.38 7.77 -15.03
C PRO A 316 -5.61 9.00 -14.54
N LEU A 317 -4.51 8.79 -13.81
CA LEU A 317 -3.67 9.84 -13.24
C LEU A 317 -2.41 10.11 -14.09
N ALA A 318 -2.04 9.18 -14.97
CA ALA A 318 -0.81 9.21 -15.75
C ALA A 318 -1.14 9.36 -17.24
N GLY A 319 -1.02 10.59 -17.74
CA GLY A 319 -1.31 10.91 -19.14
C GLY A 319 -0.09 10.83 -20.06
N ARG A 320 -0.28 11.23 -21.31
CA ARG A 320 0.74 11.26 -22.38
C ARG A 320 2.09 11.85 -21.97
N ALA A 321 2.09 12.93 -21.19
CA ALA A 321 3.31 13.59 -20.72
C ALA A 321 4.19 12.66 -19.85
N HIS A 322 3.59 11.68 -19.16
CA HIS A 322 4.32 10.66 -18.41
C HIS A 322 5.12 9.75 -19.35
N THR A 323 4.46 9.24 -20.39
CA THR A 323 5.09 8.44 -21.44
C THR A 323 6.22 9.22 -22.14
N GLU A 324 5.98 10.48 -22.49
CA GLU A 324 6.99 11.34 -23.11
C GLU A 324 8.25 11.50 -22.23
N ARG A 325 8.07 11.67 -20.92
CA ARG A 325 9.19 11.74 -19.98
C ARG A 325 9.97 10.43 -19.91
N ILE A 326 9.28 9.29 -19.89
CA ILE A 326 9.92 7.96 -19.87
C ILE A 326 10.72 7.73 -21.15
N VAL A 327 10.11 7.97 -22.31
CA VAL A 327 10.78 7.85 -23.63
C VAL A 327 11.99 8.78 -23.70
N ALA A 328 11.88 10.01 -23.19
CA ALA A 328 13.03 10.92 -23.13
C ALA A 328 14.16 10.40 -22.22
N VAL A 329 13.86 9.73 -21.11
CA VAL A 329 14.88 9.07 -20.27
C VAL A 329 15.53 7.91 -21.02
N ILE A 330 14.74 7.04 -21.65
CA ILE A 330 15.22 5.88 -22.42
C ILE A 330 16.15 6.32 -23.55
N ASN A 331 15.74 7.29 -24.36
CA ASN A 331 16.54 7.74 -25.50
C ASN A 331 17.87 8.38 -25.08
N ARG A 332 17.96 8.98 -23.88
CA ARG A 332 19.24 9.50 -23.33
C ARG A 332 20.25 8.41 -22.96
N THR A 333 19.83 7.15 -22.91
CA THR A 333 20.73 6.05 -22.54
C THR A 333 21.62 5.59 -23.68
N ASN A 334 21.25 5.90 -24.94
CA ASN A 334 21.86 5.33 -26.15
C ASN A 334 21.94 3.80 -26.08
N ALA A 335 20.84 3.15 -25.69
CA ALA A 335 20.77 1.71 -25.52
C ALA A 335 20.84 0.97 -26.86
N ASP A 336 21.38 -0.24 -26.81
CA ASP A 336 21.33 -1.21 -27.90
C ASP A 336 19.92 -1.72 -28.12
N LEU A 337 19.18 -1.95 -27.04
CA LEU A 337 17.87 -2.58 -27.03
C LEU A 337 17.01 -1.96 -25.94
N VAL A 338 15.70 -1.81 -26.17
CA VAL A 338 14.74 -1.42 -25.13
C VAL A 338 13.90 -2.64 -24.74
N ALA A 339 13.82 -2.92 -23.44
CA ALA A 339 12.99 -3.98 -22.89
C ALA A 339 11.91 -3.36 -22.00
N VAL A 340 10.65 -3.45 -22.43
CA VAL A 340 9.46 -3.05 -21.69
C VAL A 340 8.88 -4.30 -21.03
N VAL A 341 9.07 -4.43 -19.72
CA VAL A 341 8.83 -5.68 -18.97
C VAL A 341 7.52 -5.59 -18.19
N GLY A 342 6.40 -5.62 -18.92
CA GLY A 342 5.03 -5.69 -18.37
C GLY A 342 4.52 -4.45 -17.65
N ASP A 343 3.22 -4.49 -17.36
CA ASP A 343 2.43 -3.45 -16.68
C ASP A 343 2.59 -2.06 -17.32
N LEU A 344 2.30 -2.01 -18.61
CA LEU A 344 2.30 -0.78 -19.38
C LEU A 344 1.12 0.12 -19.03
N VAL A 345 -0.05 -0.45 -18.73
CA VAL A 345 -1.36 0.23 -18.76
C VAL A 345 -2.32 -0.22 -17.68
N ASP A 346 -3.29 0.64 -17.31
CA ASP A 346 -4.33 0.39 -16.30
C ASP A 346 -5.76 0.58 -16.86
N GLY A 347 -5.94 0.55 -18.18
CA GLY A 347 -7.22 0.80 -18.85
C GLY A 347 -7.19 0.38 -20.31
N SER A 348 -8.31 0.54 -21.02
CA SER A 348 -8.45 0.04 -22.39
C SER A 348 -7.63 0.82 -23.42
N VAL A 349 -7.33 0.22 -24.57
CA VAL A 349 -6.68 0.91 -25.71
C VAL A 349 -7.47 2.13 -26.14
N LYS A 350 -8.81 2.04 -26.16
CA LYS A 350 -9.69 3.16 -26.50
C LYS A 350 -9.44 4.39 -25.60
N GLU A 351 -9.16 4.17 -24.33
CA GLU A 351 -8.97 5.25 -23.35
C GLU A 351 -7.52 5.76 -23.34
N LEU A 352 -6.54 4.87 -23.48
CA LEU A 352 -5.14 5.18 -23.18
C LEU A 352 -4.19 5.09 -24.38
N GLY A 353 -4.62 4.57 -25.53
CA GLY A 353 -3.81 4.50 -26.76
C GLY A 353 -3.16 5.85 -27.13
N PRO A 354 -3.89 6.98 -27.09
CA PRO A 354 -3.29 8.30 -27.32
C PRO A 354 -2.20 8.70 -26.31
N ALA A 355 -2.28 8.19 -25.07
CA ALA A 355 -1.26 8.39 -24.04
C ALA A 355 -0.05 7.46 -24.25
N ALA A 356 -0.23 6.29 -24.86
CA ALA A 356 0.82 5.36 -25.23
C ALA A 356 1.58 5.76 -26.52
N ALA A 357 0.96 6.57 -27.38
CA ALA A 357 1.53 7.01 -28.67
C ALA A 357 3.02 7.48 -28.64
N PRO A 358 3.52 8.20 -27.61
CA PRO A 358 4.93 8.59 -27.52
C PRO A 358 5.92 7.42 -27.53
N LEU A 359 5.50 6.20 -27.20
CA LEU A 359 6.37 5.03 -27.22
C LEU A 359 6.94 4.72 -28.62
N ARG A 360 6.27 5.16 -29.70
CA ARG A 360 6.81 5.13 -31.08
C ARG A 360 8.16 5.84 -31.20
N GLY A 361 8.42 6.80 -30.32
CA GLY A 361 9.66 7.57 -30.31
C GLY A 361 10.83 6.89 -29.60
N MET A 362 10.68 5.69 -29.06
CA MET A 362 11.80 4.97 -28.44
C MET A 362 12.87 4.62 -29.49
N GLN A 363 14.12 4.90 -29.14
CA GLN A 363 15.27 4.72 -30.02
C GLN A 363 16.23 3.67 -29.44
N SER A 364 16.61 2.71 -30.28
CA SER A 364 17.61 1.69 -29.98
C SER A 364 18.15 1.10 -31.27
N ARG A 365 19.28 0.38 -31.18
CA ARG A 365 19.93 -0.24 -32.34
C ARG A 365 19.21 -1.52 -32.82
N HIS A 366 18.70 -2.31 -31.88
CA HIS A 366 18.09 -3.62 -32.11
C HIS A 366 16.56 -3.60 -31.91
N GLY A 367 15.95 -2.43 -31.76
CA GLY A 367 14.51 -2.28 -31.56
C GLY A 367 14.06 -2.36 -30.10
N SER A 368 12.74 -2.39 -29.93
CA SER A 368 12.08 -2.38 -28.63
C SER A 368 11.24 -3.64 -28.47
N PHE A 369 11.24 -4.20 -27.27
CA PHE A 369 10.63 -5.48 -26.95
C PHE A 369 9.66 -5.34 -25.79
N PHE A 370 8.57 -6.10 -25.82
CA PHE A 370 7.52 -6.08 -24.80
C PHE A 370 7.11 -7.49 -24.37
N VAL A 371 6.89 -7.67 -23.08
CA VAL A 371 6.17 -8.82 -22.50
C VAL A 371 5.01 -8.31 -21.66
N THR A 372 3.95 -9.11 -21.53
CA THR A 372 2.80 -8.74 -20.69
C THR A 372 3.15 -8.82 -19.20
N GLY A 373 2.57 -7.91 -18.43
CA GLY A 373 2.35 -8.04 -17.00
C GLY A 373 0.90 -8.41 -16.71
N ASN A 374 0.53 -8.45 -15.43
CA ASN A 374 -0.82 -8.83 -15.04
C ASN A 374 -1.86 -7.75 -15.43
N HIS A 375 -1.44 -6.50 -15.59
CA HIS A 375 -2.35 -5.40 -15.89
C HIS A 375 -2.87 -5.39 -17.34
N GLU A 376 -2.09 -5.89 -18.29
CA GLU A 376 -2.57 -6.08 -19.67
C GLU A 376 -3.79 -7.01 -19.69
N TYR A 377 -3.76 -8.07 -18.88
CA TYR A 377 -4.87 -9.03 -18.77
C TYR A 377 -6.14 -8.44 -18.14
N TYR A 378 -5.99 -7.45 -17.26
CA TYR A 378 -7.13 -6.73 -16.70
C TYR A 378 -7.68 -5.65 -17.65
N SER A 379 -6.90 -5.27 -18.66
CA SER A 379 -7.14 -4.11 -19.51
C SER A 379 -7.47 -4.46 -20.96
N GLY A 380 -7.53 -5.75 -21.30
CA GLY A 380 -7.74 -6.25 -22.66
C GLY A 380 -6.42 -6.58 -23.36
N ALA A 381 -5.78 -7.68 -22.96
CA ALA A 381 -4.42 -8.02 -23.39
C ALA A 381 -4.25 -8.11 -24.91
N GLU A 382 -5.20 -8.72 -25.64
CA GLU A 382 -5.10 -8.86 -27.09
C GLU A 382 -5.10 -7.50 -27.82
N GLU A 383 -5.97 -6.59 -27.40
CA GLU A 383 -6.03 -5.23 -27.96
C GLU A 383 -4.73 -4.46 -27.68
N TRP A 384 -4.21 -4.58 -26.45
CA TRP A 384 -2.96 -3.93 -26.07
C TRP A 384 -1.74 -4.50 -26.78
N LEU A 385 -1.66 -5.81 -26.96
CA LEU A 385 -0.61 -6.44 -27.74
C LEU A 385 -0.61 -5.90 -29.17
N ALA A 386 -1.77 -5.81 -29.81
CA ALA A 386 -1.90 -5.24 -31.15
C ALA A 386 -1.53 -3.74 -31.20
N GLU A 387 -1.95 -2.95 -30.20
CA GLU A 387 -1.60 -1.54 -30.12
C GLU A 387 -0.08 -1.36 -29.94
N VAL A 388 0.55 -2.11 -29.05
CA VAL A 388 2.01 -2.10 -28.80
C VAL A 388 2.80 -2.45 -30.06
N GLU A 389 2.35 -3.45 -30.83
CA GLU A 389 2.95 -3.78 -32.13
C GLU A 389 2.79 -2.63 -33.14
N SER A 390 1.61 -1.97 -33.17
CA SER A 390 1.38 -0.78 -34.01
C SER A 390 2.23 0.44 -33.62
N LEU A 391 2.79 0.43 -32.40
CA LEU A 391 3.74 1.43 -31.91
C LEU A 391 5.19 1.09 -32.29
N GLY A 392 5.42 -0.01 -33.01
CA GLY A 392 6.76 -0.43 -33.44
C GLY A 392 7.54 -1.19 -32.36
N ILE A 393 6.85 -1.72 -31.33
CA ILE A 393 7.45 -2.51 -30.27
C ILE A 393 7.08 -3.97 -30.50
N ARG A 394 8.09 -4.84 -30.59
CA ARG A 394 7.88 -6.28 -30.81
C ARG A 394 7.42 -6.94 -29.52
N THR A 395 6.31 -7.66 -29.57
CA THR A 395 5.83 -8.45 -28.43
C THR A 395 6.47 -9.83 -28.45
N LEU A 396 6.96 -10.32 -27.30
CA LEU A 396 7.50 -11.66 -27.12
C LEU A 396 6.51 -12.48 -26.29
N ARG A 397 5.80 -13.41 -26.92
CA ARG A 397 4.70 -14.16 -26.31
C ARG A 397 5.06 -15.64 -26.17
N ASN A 398 5.81 -15.97 -25.12
CA ASN A 398 6.45 -17.29 -24.98
C ASN A 398 7.34 -17.61 -26.20
N GLU A 399 8.10 -16.60 -26.61
CA GLU A 399 8.93 -16.60 -27.82
C GLU A 399 10.36 -16.16 -27.51
N ARG A 400 11.25 -16.42 -28.45
CA ARG A 400 12.67 -16.07 -28.37
C ARG A 400 13.13 -15.45 -29.68
N GLU A 401 14.01 -14.45 -29.56
CA GLU A 401 14.71 -13.83 -30.68
C GLU A 401 16.21 -13.81 -30.42
N LEU A 402 16.99 -14.20 -31.43
CA LEU A 402 18.44 -14.12 -31.38
C LEU A 402 18.89 -12.68 -31.66
N ILE A 403 19.44 -12.02 -30.65
CA ILE A 403 20.01 -10.67 -30.77
C ILE A 403 21.48 -10.81 -31.16
N THR A 404 21.79 -10.42 -32.40
CA THR A 404 23.16 -10.46 -32.92
C THR A 404 23.83 -9.09 -32.77
N GLY A 405 25.09 -9.08 -32.35
CA GLY A 405 25.90 -7.87 -32.20
C GLY A 405 27.28 -8.06 -32.82
N THR A 406 28.21 -7.14 -32.51
CA THR A 406 29.59 -7.24 -32.99
C THR A 406 30.24 -8.51 -32.42
N GLY A 407 30.46 -9.55 -33.24
CA GLY A 407 31.23 -10.73 -32.84
C GLY A 407 30.54 -11.68 -31.85
N GLY A 408 29.21 -11.66 -31.75
CA GLY A 408 28.47 -12.58 -30.89
C GLY A 408 26.96 -12.44 -30.98
N ALA A 409 26.25 -13.26 -30.22
CA ALA A 409 24.81 -13.18 -30.03
C ALA A 409 24.41 -13.58 -28.60
N PHE A 410 23.20 -13.17 -28.20
CA PHE A 410 22.48 -13.74 -27.06
C PHE A 410 21.02 -13.93 -27.47
N ASP A 411 20.34 -14.87 -26.82
CA ASP A 411 18.90 -15.08 -27.00
C ASP A 411 18.14 -14.14 -26.07
N LEU A 412 17.26 -13.30 -26.62
CA LEU A 412 16.26 -12.57 -25.87
C LEU A 412 14.96 -13.38 -25.87
N ALA A 413 14.60 -13.94 -24.71
CA ALA A 413 13.34 -14.65 -24.53
C ALA A 413 12.32 -13.76 -23.81
N GLY A 414 11.03 -13.95 -24.10
CA GLY A 414 9.96 -13.30 -23.38
C GLY A 414 8.78 -14.24 -23.17
N VAL A 415 8.18 -14.18 -21.98
CA VAL A 415 7.03 -15.02 -21.60
C VAL A 415 5.86 -14.16 -21.13
N ASN A 416 4.65 -14.71 -21.30
CA ASN A 416 3.43 -14.07 -20.80
C ASN A 416 3.40 -14.02 -19.26
N ASP A 417 2.64 -13.09 -18.69
CA ASP A 417 2.38 -13.05 -17.26
C ASP A 417 1.52 -14.25 -16.80
N VAL A 418 1.68 -14.65 -15.53
CA VAL A 418 0.88 -15.71 -14.89
C VAL A 418 -0.63 -15.46 -14.96
N ALA A 419 -1.06 -14.19 -14.98
CA ALA A 419 -2.46 -13.80 -15.14
C ALA A 419 -3.03 -14.16 -16.53
N GLY A 420 -2.17 -14.47 -17.51
CA GLY A 420 -2.57 -15.00 -18.80
C GLY A 420 -3.07 -16.44 -18.76
N ALA A 421 -2.83 -17.17 -17.66
CA ALA A 421 -3.32 -18.53 -17.50
C ALA A 421 -4.86 -18.60 -17.59
N GLY A 422 -5.37 -19.46 -18.47
CA GLY A 422 -6.81 -19.59 -18.72
C GLY A 422 -7.39 -18.52 -19.67
N THR A 423 -6.55 -17.63 -20.22
CA THR A 423 -6.92 -16.74 -21.33
C THR A 423 -6.52 -17.34 -22.68
N SER A 424 -7.00 -16.76 -23.77
CA SER A 424 -6.63 -17.12 -25.15
C SER A 424 -5.13 -17.00 -25.44
N THR A 425 -4.42 -16.09 -24.76
CA THR A 425 -2.97 -15.90 -24.95
C THR A 425 -2.11 -16.94 -24.22
N GLY A 426 -2.68 -17.64 -23.21
CA GLY A 426 -1.95 -18.57 -22.35
C GLY A 426 -1.06 -17.88 -21.29
N GLY A 427 -0.69 -18.64 -20.26
CA GLY A 427 0.26 -18.21 -19.22
C GLY A 427 1.73 -18.33 -19.68
N PRO A 428 2.70 -18.17 -18.76
CA PRO A 428 4.12 -18.30 -19.09
C PRO A 428 4.47 -19.72 -19.54
N ASP A 429 5.24 -19.83 -20.62
CA ASP A 429 5.82 -21.08 -21.12
C ASP A 429 7.31 -20.86 -21.46
N ILE A 430 8.15 -20.85 -20.41
CA ILE A 430 9.61 -20.73 -20.55
C ILE A 430 10.19 -21.90 -21.35
N PRO A 431 9.84 -23.18 -21.08
CA PRO A 431 10.33 -24.31 -21.88
C PRO A 431 9.95 -24.19 -23.37
N GLY A 432 8.74 -23.72 -23.68
CA GLY A 432 8.30 -23.44 -25.04
C GLY A 432 9.13 -22.36 -25.72
N ALA A 433 9.32 -21.21 -25.07
CA ALA A 433 10.13 -20.11 -25.58
C ALA A 433 11.59 -20.51 -25.87
N LEU A 434 12.14 -21.40 -25.06
CA LEU A 434 13.54 -21.85 -25.14
C LEU A 434 13.74 -23.10 -25.98
N ARG A 435 12.68 -23.64 -26.60
CA ARG A 435 12.75 -24.86 -27.39
C ARG A 435 13.76 -24.72 -28.53
N GLY A 436 14.62 -25.74 -28.67
CA GLY A 436 15.62 -25.82 -29.74
C GLY A 436 16.69 -24.73 -29.71
N ARG A 437 16.94 -24.09 -28.56
CA ARG A 437 18.06 -23.15 -28.41
C ARG A 437 19.41 -23.88 -28.43
N ASP A 438 20.44 -23.14 -28.81
CA ASP A 438 21.82 -23.53 -28.53
C ASP A 438 22.16 -23.10 -27.10
N GLU A 439 22.41 -24.05 -26.21
CA GLU A 439 22.68 -23.77 -24.79
C GLU A 439 24.03 -23.08 -24.54
N THR A 440 24.89 -22.98 -25.56
CA THR A 440 26.14 -22.22 -25.50
C THR A 440 25.92 -20.72 -25.66
N ILE A 441 24.77 -20.31 -26.20
CA ILE A 441 24.38 -18.90 -26.34
C ILE A 441 23.67 -18.47 -25.03
N PRO A 442 24.05 -17.33 -24.41
CA PRO A 442 23.40 -16.86 -23.19
C PRO A 442 21.96 -16.43 -23.46
N VAL A 443 21.10 -16.60 -22.45
CA VAL A 443 19.70 -16.16 -22.50
C VAL A 443 19.43 -15.02 -21.53
N VAL A 444 18.87 -13.94 -22.06
CA VAL A 444 18.21 -12.88 -21.28
C VAL A 444 16.70 -13.06 -21.40
N LEU A 445 16.03 -13.36 -20.28
CA LEU A 445 14.59 -13.55 -20.19
C LEU A 445 13.91 -12.26 -19.72
N LEU A 446 12.89 -11.83 -20.45
CA LEU A 446 11.92 -10.84 -20.00
C LEU A 446 10.73 -11.58 -19.38
N ALA A 447 10.55 -11.44 -18.07
CA ALA A 447 9.43 -12.00 -17.35
C ALA A 447 8.97 -10.97 -16.31
N HIS A 448 7.70 -10.58 -16.36
CA HIS A 448 7.22 -9.45 -15.55
C HIS A 448 7.38 -9.72 -14.04
N GLN A 449 7.01 -10.91 -13.55
CA GLN A 449 7.05 -11.21 -12.12
C GLN A 449 8.37 -11.84 -11.68
N PRO A 450 9.02 -11.32 -10.61
CA PRO A 450 10.22 -11.91 -10.03
C PRO A 450 10.07 -13.38 -9.63
N VAL A 451 8.87 -13.81 -9.22
CA VAL A 451 8.61 -15.20 -8.80
C VAL A 451 8.91 -16.24 -9.89
N GLN A 452 8.85 -15.85 -11.17
CA GLN A 452 9.14 -16.73 -12.32
C GLN A 452 10.61 -17.14 -12.40
N VAL A 453 11.50 -16.55 -11.58
CA VAL A 453 12.92 -16.88 -11.53
C VAL A 453 13.20 -18.34 -11.18
N HIS A 454 12.30 -18.98 -10.42
CA HIS A 454 12.44 -20.39 -10.08
C HIS A 454 12.33 -21.29 -11.32
N ASP A 455 11.37 -21.00 -12.19
CA ASP A 455 11.20 -21.72 -13.46
C ASP A 455 12.31 -21.35 -14.45
N ALA A 456 12.72 -20.08 -14.47
CA ALA A 456 13.86 -19.63 -15.28
C ALA A 456 15.17 -20.35 -14.91
N ALA A 457 15.41 -20.53 -13.61
CA ALA A 457 16.56 -21.28 -13.11
C ALA A 457 16.51 -22.76 -13.46
N ALA A 458 15.32 -23.38 -13.40
CA ALA A 458 15.12 -24.75 -13.85
C ALA A 458 15.37 -24.93 -15.36
N GLN A 459 15.26 -23.86 -16.15
CA GLN A 459 15.55 -23.83 -17.58
C GLN A 459 16.91 -23.19 -17.90
N HIS A 460 17.84 -23.08 -16.93
CA HIS A 460 19.20 -22.56 -17.14
C HIS A 460 19.25 -21.21 -17.88
N VAL A 461 18.34 -20.30 -17.54
CA VAL A 461 18.38 -18.91 -18.02
C VAL A 461 19.54 -18.18 -17.36
N ASP A 462 20.32 -17.39 -18.10
CA ASP A 462 21.48 -16.68 -17.54
C ASP A 462 21.07 -15.40 -16.77
N LEU A 463 20.09 -14.66 -17.29
CA LEU A 463 19.56 -13.44 -16.68
C LEU A 463 18.05 -13.30 -16.89
N GLN A 464 17.31 -13.04 -15.82
CA GLN A 464 15.92 -12.58 -15.87
C GLN A 464 15.84 -11.09 -15.52
N LEU A 465 15.09 -10.33 -16.32
CA LEU A 465 14.72 -8.94 -16.06
C LEU A 465 13.23 -8.89 -15.70
N SER A 466 12.90 -8.23 -14.58
CA SER A 466 11.54 -8.19 -14.03
C SER A 466 11.15 -6.82 -13.46
N GLY A 467 9.84 -6.62 -13.27
CA GLY A 467 9.22 -5.45 -12.63
C GLY A 467 8.30 -5.89 -11.49
N HIS A 468 7.01 -5.52 -11.58
CA HIS A 468 5.86 -5.99 -10.80
C HIS A 468 5.79 -5.48 -9.35
N THR A 469 6.92 -5.41 -8.68
CA THR A 469 6.98 -5.14 -7.24
C THR A 469 6.89 -3.67 -6.89
N HIS A 470 7.15 -2.78 -7.86
CA HIS A 470 7.34 -1.33 -7.67
C HIS A 470 8.37 -0.95 -6.60
N GLY A 471 9.29 -1.85 -6.23
CA GLY A 471 10.13 -1.67 -5.04
C GLY A 471 9.36 -1.57 -3.72
N GLY A 472 8.09 -1.97 -3.71
CA GLY A 472 7.16 -1.80 -2.60
C GLY A 472 6.68 -0.37 -2.36
N GLN A 473 6.58 0.43 -3.45
CA GLN A 473 5.99 1.77 -3.63
C GLN A 473 5.89 2.70 -2.40
N MET A 474 5.22 2.29 -1.33
CA MET A 474 5.02 3.06 -0.09
C MET A 474 5.70 2.37 1.10
N ALA A 475 6.98 2.67 1.37
CA ALA A 475 7.67 2.10 2.53
C ALA A 475 6.90 2.35 3.86
N PRO A 476 6.75 1.37 4.76
CA PRO A 476 7.42 0.07 4.77
C PRO A 476 6.62 -1.08 4.09
N PHE A 477 5.70 -0.79 3.17
CA PHE A 477 4.89 -1.81 2.47
C PHE A 477 5.76 -2.82 1.71
N ASN A 478 6.97 -2.43 1.31
CA ASN A 478 8.01 -3.31 0.77
C ASN A 478 8.31 -4.55 1.65
N LEU A 479 8.04 -4.50 2.97
CA LEU A 479 8.17 -5.67 3.85
C LEU A 479 7.08 -6.72 3.61
N LEU A 480 5.87 -6.30 3.22
CA LEU A 480 4.77 -7.21 2.89
C LEU A 480 4.95 -7.83 1.51
N VAL A 481 5.53 -7.10 0.56
CA VAL A 481 5.85 -7.62 -0.79
C VAL A 481 6.79 -8.83 -0.71
N LYS A 482 7.70 -8.89 0.27
CA LYS A 482 8.60 -10.03 0.50
C LYS A 482 7.90 -11.33 0.87
N LEU A 483 6.62 -11.28 1.26
CA LEU A 483 5.86 -12.49 1.58
C LEU A 483 5.40 -13.24 0.33
N ASP A 484 5.35 -12.55 -0.81
CA ASP A 484 4.83 -13.05 -2.07
C ASP A 484 5.93 -13.14 -3.15
N GLN A 485 6.86 -12.18 -3.15
CA GLN A 485 7.90 -12.07 -4.17
C GLN A 485 9.29 -12.38 -3.60
N PRO A 486 10.13 -13.18 -4.29
CA PRO A 486 11.44 -13.58 -3.79
C PRO A 486 12.41 -12.38 -3.69
N VAL A 487 12.22 -11.37 -4.54
CA VAL A 487 13.04 -10.16 -4.61
C VAL A 487 12.13 -8.95 -4.84
N VAL A 488 12.30 -7.92 -4.00
CA VAL A 488 11.49 -6.69 -4.10
C VAL A 488 12.10 -5.66 -5.07
N ARG A 489 13.42 -5.64 -5.22
CA ARG A 489 14.14 -4.79 -6.19
C ARG A 489 15.62 -5.15 -6.23
N GLY A 490 16.29 -4.73 -7.29
CA GLY A 490 17.72 -4.86 -7.47
C GLY A 490 18.12 -6.26 -7.90
N TYR A 491 19.41 -6.57 -7.69
CA TYR A 491 20.03 -7.80 -8.15
C TYR A 491 19.92 -8.93 -7.12
N ALA A 492 19.67 -10.14 -7.60
CA ALA A 492 19.74 -11.39 -6.85
C ALA A 492 20.22 -12.53 -7.74
N ARG A 493 20.54 -13.67 -7.13
CA ARG A 493 21.03 -14.86 -7.84
C ARG A 493 20.34 -16.12 -7.33
N PHE A 494 19.95 -16.99 -8.26
CA PHE A 494 19.27 -18.26 -8.02
C PHE A 494 20.03 -19.36 -8.78
N GLY A 495 21.00 -19.98 -8.10
CA GLY A 495 21.99 -20.85 -8.76
C GLY A 495 22.85 -20.05 -9.74
N ASP A 496 22.83 -20.45 -11.02
CA ASP A 496 23.54 -19.74 -12.08
C ASP A 496 22.71 -18.61 -12.72
N THR A 497 21.39 -18.60 -12.48
CA THR A 497 20.49 -17.56 -12.98
C THR A 497 20.60 -16.29 -12.16
N GLN A 498 20.78 -15.17 -12.86
CA GLN A 498 20.75 -13.84 -12.27
C GLN A 498 19.35 -13.25 -12.43
N LEU A 499 18.90 -12.48 -11.46
CA LEU A 499 17.63 -11.76 -11.50
C LEU A 499 17.88 -10.29 -11.21
N TYR A 500 17.32 -9.42 -12.05
CA TYR A 500 17.27 -7.99 -11.78
C TYR A 500 15.83 -7.50 -11.80
N VAL A 501 15.40 -6.90 -10.68
CA VAL A 501 14.04 -6.36 -10.49
C VAL A 501 14.10 -4.84 -10.45
N THR A 502 13.47 -4.16 -11.40
CA THR A 502 13.42 -2.70 -11.42
C THR A 502 12.38 -2.16 -10.43
N ASN A 503 12.49 -0.90 -10.02
CA ASN A 503 11.43 -0.23 -9.26
C ASN A 503 10.20 0.12 -10.13
N GLY A 504 10.27 -0.03 -11.45
CA GLY A 504 9.24 0.43 -12.39
C GLY A 504 9.23 1.95 -12.58
N ALA A 505 8.69 2.43 -13.70
CA ALA A 505 8.76 3.83 -14.10
C ALA A 505 7.53 4.68 -13.68
N GLY A 506 6.41 4.02 -13.37
CA GLY A 506 5.16 4.65 -12.95
C GLY A 506 4.81 4.40 -11.49
N PHE A 507 3.53 4.45 -11.20
CA PHE A 507 2.94 4.09 -9.91
C PHE A 507 1.61 3.38 -10.16
N TRP A 508 1.27 2.44 -9.30
CA TRP A 508 -0.03 1.76 -9.35
C TRP A 508 -0.94 2.27 -8.23
N GLY A 509 -2.17 2.67 -8.58
CA GLY A 509 -3.16 3.20 -7.65
C GLY A 509 -2.73 4.52 -7.01
N PRO A 510 -2.39 4.57 -5.70
CA PRO A 510 -1.87 5.76 -5.03
C PRO A 510 -0.68 6.40 -5.75
N PRO A 511 -0.77 7.68 -6.19
CA PRO A 511 0.34 8.37 -6.85
C PRO A 511 1.38 8.82 -5.84
N VAL A 512 1.97 7.89 -5.08
CA VAL A 512 2.87 8.15 -3.95
C VAL A 512 3.97 7.11 -3.91
N ARG A 513 5.24 7.55 -4.07
CA ARG A 513 6.42 6.68 -4.03
C ARG A 513 7.38 7.11 -2.92
N VAL A 514 7.55 6.29 -1.89
CA VAL A 514 8.45 6.55 -0.75
C VAL A 514 9.38 5.36 -0.58
N GLY A 515 10.68 5.64 -0.61
CA GLY A 515 11.71 4.61 -0.47
C GLY A 515 11.90 3.74 -1.72
N ALA A 516 11.11 3.91 -2.77
CA ALA A 516 11.22 3.24 -4.07
C ALA A 516 10.93 4.26 -5.19
N PRO A 517 11.90 5.09 -5.61
CA PRO A 517 11.68 6.07 -6.66
C PRO A 517 11.42 5.40 -8.02
N PRO A 518 10.62 6.03 -8.91
CA PRO A 518 10.43 5.52 -10.27
C PRO A 518 11.75 5.49 -11.03
N GLN A 519 11.93 4.50 -11.88
CA GLN A 519 13.22 4.15 -12.47
C GLN A 519 13.10 3.64 -13.91
N VAL A 520 14.10 4.00 -14.72
CA VAL A 520 14.51 3.25 -15.93
C VAL A 520 15.91 2.73 -15.65
N THR A 521 16.17 1.44 -15.87
CA THR A 521 17.50 0.86 -15.64
C THR A 521 18.19 0.61 -16.96
N LEU A 522 19.42 1.07 -17.11
CA LEU A 522 20.33 0.60 -18.16
C LEU A 522 21.11 -0.60 -17.63
N VAL A 523 20.75 -1.79 -18.09
CA VAL A 523 21.48 -3.03 -17.82
C VAL A 523 22.58 -3.16 -18.85
N GLU A 524 23.83 -3.08 -18.42
CA GLU A 524 25.00 -3.32 -19.26
C GLU A 524 25.50 -4.75 -19.06
N LEU A 525 25.45 -5.54 -20.12
CA LEU A 525 25.94 -6.91 -20.11
C LEU A 525 27.47 -6.90 -20.20
N ARG A 526 28.11 -7.70 -19.35
CA ARG A 526 29.56 -7.84 -19.28
C ARG A 526 29.98 -9.26 -19.60
N SER A 527 31.08 -9.39 -20.33
CA SER A 527 31.76 -10.68 -20.51
C SER A 527 32.71 -10.94 -19.33
N PRO A 528 32.95 -12.22 -18.96
CA PRO A 528 33.78 -12.59 -17.82
C PRO A 528 35.30 -12.37 -18.01
#